data_AF-A0A0D3RJN4-F1
#
_entry.id   AF-A0A0D3RJN4-F1
#
_cell.length_a   1.000
_cell.length_b   1.000
_cell.length_c   1.000
_cell.angle_alpha   90.00
_cell.angle_beta   90.00
_cell.angle_gamma   90.00
#
_symmetry.space_group_name_H-M   'P 1'
#
loop_
_entity.id
_entity.type
_entity.pdbx_description
1 polymer ?
#
loop_
_entity_poly.entity_id
_entity_poly.type
_entity_poly.pdbx_seq_one_letter_code
_entity_poly.pdbx_strand_id
1 'polypeptide(L)' 'MVNKLVFIQTDGGAEAVFLNNHMIACFENDGFSEPVSYIAAELEVALNITSEDFTVKHPEDEWCWNELYENVIGDKS' A
#
# COMPACT_ATOMS: atom_id res chain seq x y z
N MET A 1 1.32 19.73 7.28
CA MET A 1 1.37 18.69 6.25
C MET A 1 0.26 17.71 6.60
N VAL A 2 -0.69 17.46 5.70
CA VAL A 2 -1.75 16.46 5.97
C VAL A 2 -1.11 15.09 5.80
N ASN A 3 -1.22 14.22 6.80
CA ASN A 3 -0.69 12.86 6.71
C ASN A 3 -1.50 12.09 5.65
N LYS A 4 -0.82 11.51 4.66
CA LYS A 4 -1.41 10.71 3.60
C LYS A 4 -1.08 9.24 3.85
N LEU A 5 -2.09 8.46 4.19
CA LEU A 5 -2.02 7.01 4.32
C LEU A 5 -2.55 6.38 3.03
N VAL A 6 -1.82 5.43 2.47
CA VAL A 6 -2.20 4.73 1.24
C VAL A 6 -2.05 3.24 1.47
N PHE A 7 -3.08 2.48 1.11
CA PHE A 7 -3.05 1.03 1.07
C PHE A 7 -3.16 0.56 -0.37
N ILE A 8 -2.27 -0.32 -0.80
CA ILE A 8 -2.29 -0.93 -2.13
C ILE A 8 -2.45 -2.43 -1.95
N GLN A 9 -3.40 -3.01 -2.66
CA GLN A 9 -3.54 -4.45 -2.81
C GLN A 9 -3.47 -4.81 -4.29
N THR A 10 -2.65 -5.79 -4.63
CA THR A 10 -2.62 -6.37 -5.97
C THR A 10 -3.70 -7.46 -6.11
N ASP A 11 -4.21 -7.69 -7.31
CA ASP A 11 -5.11 -8.83 -7.59
C ASP A 11 -4.46 -10.21 -7.37
N GLY A 12 -3.13 -10.27 -7.28
CA GLY A 12 -2.34 -11.42 -6.84
C GLY A 12 -2.25 -11.60 -5.31
N GLY A 13 -2.88 -10.71 -4.53
CA GLY A 13 -2.94 -10.77 -3.07
C GLY A 13 -1.75 -10.16 -2.33
N ALA A 14 -0.75 -9.62 -3.04
CA ALA A 14 0.30 -8.81 -2.42
C ALA A 14 -0.27 -7.47 -1.92
N GLU A 15 0.24 -6.96 -0.80
CA GLU A 15 -0.25 -5.77 -0.11
C GLU A 15 0.89 -4.84 0.32
N ALA A 16 0.65 -3.54 0.33
CA ALA A 16 1.58 -2.56 0.90
C ALA A 16 0.88 -1.37 1.54
N VAL A 17 1.49 -0.84 2.60
CA VAL A 17 1.03 0.35 3.33
C VAL A 17 2.07 1.44 3.25
N PHE A 18 1.67 2.63 2.83
CA PHE A 18 2.51 3.82 2.74
C PHE A 18 1.97 4.94 3.63
N LEU A 19 2.86 5.66 4.29
CA LEU A 19 2.56 6.89 5.01
C LEU A 19 3.48 8.01 4.53
N ASN A 20 2.91 9.09 4.02
CA ASN A 20 3.67 10.26 3.53
C ASN A 20 4.79 9.89 2.55
N ASN A 21 4.51 9.02 1.58
CA ASN A 21 5.46 8.51 0.58
C ASN A 21 6.53 7.53 1.11
N HIS A 22 6.40 7.05 2.35
CA HIS A 22 7.28 6.03 2.90
C HIS A 22 6.54 4.72 3.07
N MET A 23 7.09 3.63 2.53
CA MET A 23 6.57 2.29 2.77
C MET A 23 6.79 1.90 4.23
N ILE A 24 5.71 1.54 4.92
CA ILE A 24 5.71 1.14 6.33
C ILE A 24 5.79 -0.38 6.44
N ALA A 25 5.05 -1.09 5.59
CA ALA A 25 5.00 -2.54 5.54
C ALA A 25 4.57 -3.02 4.16
N CYS A 26 4.99 -4.23 3.80
CA CYS A 26 4.56 -4.93 2.60
C CYS A 26 4.42 -6.44 2.87
N PHE A 27 3.62 -7.08 2.03
CA PHE A 27 3.34 -8.51 2.02
C PHE A 27 3.30 -8.98 0.56
N GLU A 28 4.13 -9.97 0.21
CA GLU A 28 4.28 -10.41 -1.19
C GLU A 28 3.40 -11.60 -1.56
N ASN A 29 2.62 -12.14 -0.62
CA ASN A 29 1.88 -13.39 -0.82
C ASN A 29 2.78 -14.58 -1.25
N ASP A 30 3.99 -14.63 -0.70
CA ASP A 30 5.01 -15.64 -0.97
C ASP A 30 4.84 -16.94 -0.16
N GLY A 31 3.83 -17.00 0.72
CA GLY A 31 3.55 -18.13 1.60
C GLY A 31 4.36 -18.16 2.90
N PHE A 32 5.22 -17.16 3.14
CA PHE A 32 6.06 -17.07 4.34
C PHE A 32 5.69 -15.91 5.27
N SER A 33 4.87 -14.98 4.78
CA SER A 33 4.51 -13.74 5.45
C SER A 33 2.98 -13.65 5.71
N GLU A 34 2.57 -12.71 6.56
CA GLU A 34 1.15 -12.42 6.84
C GLU A 34 0.71 -11.13 6.12
N PRO A 35 -0.57 -11.01 5.72
CA PRO A 35 -1.12 -9.77 5.14
C PRO A 35 -0.94 -8.55 6.04
N VAL A 36 -0.78 -7.37 5.44
CA VAL A 36 -0.48 -6.10 6.13
C VAL A 36 -1.66 -5.12 6.17
N SER A 37 -2.81 -5.47 5.61
CA SER A 37 -4.03 -4.66 5.64
C SER A 37 -4.41 -4.16 7.04
N TYR A 38 -4.16 -4.94 8.10
CA TYR A 38 -4.41 -4.51 9.48
C TYR A 38 -3.58 -3.28 9.89
N ILE A 39 -2.38 -3.10 9.33
CA ILE A 39 -1.50 -1.97 9.65
C ILE A 39 -2.12 -0.66 9.17
N ALA A 40 -2.79 -0.66 8.01
CA ALA A 40 -3.51 0.51 7.54
C ALA A 40 -4.62 0.89 8.53
N ALA A 41 -5.45 -0.06 8.95
CA ALA A 41 -6.53 0.16 9.91
C ALA A 41 -6.03 0.71 11.27
N GLU A 42 -4.94 0.14 11.79
CA GLU A 42 -4.34 0.63 13.05
C GLU A 42 -3.79 2.07 12.90
N LEU A 43 -3.19 2.40 11.75
CA LEU A 43 -2.68 3.74 11.47
C LEU A 43 -3.80 4.78 11.27
N GLU A 44 -4.92 4.41 10.65
CA GLU A 44 -6.11 5.27 10.56
C GLU A 44 -6.58 5.70 11.96
N VAL A 45 -6.69 4.74 12.88
CA VAL A 45 -7.09 4.99 14.27
C VAL A 45 -6.04 5.81 15.03
N ALA A 46 -4.78 5.40 14.97
CA ALA A 46 -3.71 6.02 15.74
C ALA A 46 -3.43 7.47 15.33
N LEU A 47 -3.58 7.78 14.04
CA LEU A 47 -3.29 9.11 13.48
C LEU A 47 -4.54 9.94 13.22
N ASN A 48 -5.74 9.37 13.41
CA ASN A 48 -7.02 9.99 13.09
C ASN A 48 -7.06 10.53 11.65
N ILE A 49 -6.70 9.65 10.71
CA ILE A 49 -6.72 9.87 9.25
C ILE A 49 -7.45 8.73 8.56
N THR A 50 -7.72 8.89 7.26
CA THR A 50 -8.32 7.85 6.43
C THR A 50 -7.29 7.36 5.41
N SER A 51 -7.26 6.05 5.14
CA SER A 51 -6.45 5.48 4.06
C SER A 51 -7.08 5.74 2.69
N GLU A 52 -6.22 5.98 1.71
CA GLU A 52 -6.61 5.87 0.30
C GLU A 52 -6.28 4.45 -0.16
N ASP A 53 -7.33 3.66 -0.43
CA ASP A 53 -7.19 2.26 -0.79
C ASP A 53 -7.22 2.08 -2.31
N PHE A 54 -6.29 1.30 -2.84
CA PHE A 54 -6.16 1.00 -4.25
C PHE A 54 -6.05 -0.50 -4.51
N THR A 55 -6.80 -0.98 -5.50
CA THR A 55 -6.62 -2.33 -6.05
C THR A 55 -5.98 -2.23 -7.43
N VAL A 56 -4.83 -2.86 -7.63
CA VAL A 56 -4.07 -2.82 -8.89
C VAL A 56 -3.81 -4.21 -9.45
N LYS A 57 -3.50 -4.31 -10.75
CA LYS A 57 -3.04 -5.57 -11.34
C LYS A 57 -1.67 -5.94 -10.79
N HIS A 58 -1.46 -7.18 -10.40
CA HIS A 58 -0.15 -7.70 -10.01
C HIS A 58 0.79 -7.70 -11.22
N PRO A 59 2.00 -7.12 -11.11
CA PRO A 59 2.96 -7.10 -12.20
C PRO A 59 3.43 -8.52 -12.59
N GLU A 60 3.67 -8.75 -13.88
CA GLU A 60 4.11 -10.06 -14.41
C GLU A 60 5.65 -10.22 -14.41
N ASP A 61 6.39 -9.11 -14.40
CA ASP A 61 7.86 -9.04 -14.44
C ASP A 61 8.43 -8.52 -13.11
N GLU A 62 9.76 -8.46 -12.96
CA GLU A 62 10.41 -7.82 -11.79
C GLU A 62 9.87 -6.41 -11.55
N TRP A 63 9.40 -6.15 -10.34
CA TRP A 63 8.67 -4.94 -9.97
C TRP A 63 9.05 -4.46 -8.58
N CYS A 64 8.71 -3.21 -8.24
CA CYS A 64 8.87 -2.70 -6.88
C CYS A 64 7.66 -1.87 -6.41
N TRP A 65 7.49 -1.83 -5.09
CA TRP A 65 6.37 -1.12 -4.46
C TRP A 65 6.38 0.39 -4.71
N ASN A 66 7.56 1.01 -4.82
CA ASN A 66 7.65 2.45 -5.04
C ASN A 66 7.07 2.85 -6.41
N GLU A 67 7.31 2.05 -7.45
CA GLU A 67 6.74 2.30 -8.78
C GLU A 67 5.22 2.13 -8.77
N LEU A 68 4.70 1.08 -8.12
CA LEU A 68 3.25 0.92 -7.95
C LEU A 68 2.63 2.07 -7.18
N TYR A 69 3.28 2.52 -6.11
CA TYR A 69 2.85 3.67 -5.32
C TYR A 69 2.81 4.95 -6.17
N GLU A 70 3.89 5.26 -6.88
CA GLU A 70 3.97 6.42 -7.78
C GLU A 70 2.88 6.41 -8.85
N ASN A 71 2.56 5.24 -9.42
CA ASN A 71 1.49 5.11 -10.40
C ASN A 71 0.11 5.48 -9.81
N VAL A 72 -0.24 4.96 -8.63
CA VAL A 72 -1.59 5.18 -8.06
C VAL A 72 -1.79 6.59 -7.49
N ILE A 73 -0.73 7.25 -7.02
CA ILE A 73 -0.81 8.64 -6.55
C ILE A 73 -0.54 9.66 -7.66
N GLY A 74 0.24 9.31 -8.68
CA GLY A 74 0.55 10.14 -9.85
C GLY A 74 -0.66 10.33 -10.76
N ASP A 75 -1.54 9.33 -10.85
CA ASP A 75 -2.84 9.41 -11.55
C ASP A 75 -3.82 10.45 -10.96
N LYS A 76 -3.50 11.07 -9.81
CA LYS A 76 -4.29 12.16 -9.21
C LYS A 76 -3.77 13.57 -9.56
N SER A 77 -2.86 13.70 -10.53
CA SER A 77 -2.23 14.98 -10.95
C SER A 77 -2.98 15.68 -12.08
#